data_AF-A0A7N2L607-F1
#
_entry.id   AF-A0A7N2L607-F1
#
_cell.length_a   1.000
_cell.length_b   1.000
_cell.length_c   1.000
_cell.angle_alpha   90.00
_cell.angle_beta   90.00
_cell.angle_gamma   90.00
#
_symmetry.space_group_name_H-M   'P 1'
#
loop_
_entity.id
_entity.type
_entity.pdbx_description
1 polymer ?
#
loop_
_entity_poly.entity_id
_entity_poly.type
_entity_poly.pdbx_seq_one_letter_code
_entity_poly.pdbx_strand_id
1 'polypeptide(L)'
;MDIEVLAVTAWSLLINRNAVHRGDPGKQAATIVTEASRHMEEYCLAWAPSSPWPVRHPTSWSLPLPNIFKVNTDGAVLGRLDKGRCGIGVVIHNDKGQIMGALSKRITYPLGAMEIEAKALDCMAIFTWVLGLHEIILESDTQVVIHAIAGTHPASVRPVITGTKTKISKFRSWTAMITSRNCNSAAHLLARFADVISDCTNWVEDTPPIIASQVEFDVLNLGSAPV
;
A
#
# COMPACT_ATOMS: atom_id res chain seq x y z
N MET A 1 2.88 4.59 33.11
CA MET A 1 3.25 5.21 31.83
C MET A 1 4.02 4.16 31.08
N ASP A 2 3.47 3.68 29.97
CA ASP A 2 4.09 2.60 29.20
C ASP A 2 5.43 3.07 28.62
N ILE A 3 6.46 2.24 28.73
CA ILE A 3 7.81 2.57 28.25
C ILE A 3 7.81 2.85 26.73
N GLU A 4 6.91 2.19 26.00
CA GLU A 4 6.71 2.34 24.57
C GLU A 4 6.15 3.71 24.21
N VAL A 5 5.15 4.21 24.97
CA VAL A 5 4.59 5.56 24.79
C VAL A 5 5.67 6.61 25.03
N LEU A 6 6.51 6.42 26.04
CA LEU A 6 7.64 7.32 26.31
C LEU A 6 8.65 7.29 25.14
N ALA A 7 9.00 6.12 24.63
CA ALA A 7 9.96 5.94 23.54
C ALA A 7 9.46 6.57 22.23
N VAL A 8 8.20 6.32 21.85
CA VAL A 8 7.59 6.88 20.62
C VAL A 8 7.44 8.40 20.71
N THR A 9 7.10 8.92 21.90
CA THR A 9 7.03 10.38 22.14
C THR A 9 8.42 11.03 22.06
N ALA A 10 9.43 10.42 22.69
CA ALA A 10 10.81 10.90 22.65
C ALA A 10 11.38 10.87 21.23
N TRP A 11 11.09 9.82 20.46
CA TRP A 11 11.47 9.71 19.04
C TRP A 11 10.80 10.80 18.20
N SER A 12 9.51 11.05 18.40
CA SER A 12 8.76 12.10 17.68
C SER A 12 9.31 13.51 17.98
N LEU A 13 9.70 13.77 19.23
CA LEU A 13 10.39 15.01 19.63
C LEU A 13 11.77 15.13 18.97
N LEU A 14 12.53 14.04 18.90
CA LEU A 14 13.85 14.01 18.27
C LEU A 14 13.76 14.29 16.76
N ILE A 15 12.76 13.72 16.08
CA ILE A 15 12.47 13.99 14.66
C ILE A 15 12.17 15.47 14.46
N ASN A 16 11.26 16.04 15.27
CA ASN A 16 10.91 17.45 15.18
C ASN A 16 12.13 18.35 15.40
N ARG A 17 12.95 18.06 16.42
CA ARG A 17 14.21 18.78 16.66
C ARG A 17 15.14 18.72 15.44
N ASN A 18 15.29 17.54 14.85
CA ASN A 18 16.16 17.34 13.70
C ASN A 18 15.63 18.02 12.43
N ALA A 19 14.31 18.15 12.27
CA ALA A 19 13.69 18.92 11.18
C ALA A 19 13.98 20.42 11.34
N VAL A 20 13.83 20.96 12.56
CA VAL A 20 14.16 22.36 12.87
C VAL A 20 15.64 22.65 12.59
N HIS A 21 16.55 21.75 12.96
CA HIS A 21 17.98 21.91 12.63
C HIS A 21 18.27 21.93 11.12
N ARG A 22 17.43 21.33 10.29
CA ARG A 22 17.56 21.34 8.82
C ARG A 22 16.89 22.55 8.17
N GLY A 23 16.31 23.46 8.96
CA GLY A 23 15.63 24.66 8.48
C GLY A 23 14.15 24.48 8.22
N ASP A 24 13.56 23.32 8.57
CA ASP A 24 12.11 23.11 8.47
C ASP A 24 11.38 23.83 9.61
N PRO A 25 10.14 24.32 9.41
CA PRO A 25 9.33 24.88 10.48
C PRO A 25 9.04 23.83 11.56
N GLY A 26 9.26 24.20 12.82
CA GLY A 26 8.98 23.32 13.96
C GLY A 26 7.48 23.07 14.14
N LYS A 27 7.11 21.84 14.50
CA LYS A 27 5.73 21.47 14.80
C LYS A 27 5.33 21.89 16.22
N GLN A 28 4.04 22.17 16.41
CA GLN A 28 3.49 22.43 17.74
C GLN A 28 3.43 21.15 18.59
N ALA A 29 3.52 21.31 19.90
CA ALA A 29 3.49 20.19 20.85
C ALA A 29 2.24 19.32 20.70
N ALA A 30 1.06 19.93 20.49
CA ALA A 30 -0.18 19.19 20.26
C ALA A 30 -0.09 18.27 19.02
N THR A 31 0.45 18.78 17.91
CA THR A 31 0.67 18.01 16.68
C THR A 31 1.64 16.84 16.90
N ILE A 32 2.72 17.07 17.66
CA ILE A 32 3.70 16.03 17.99
C ILE A 32 3.06 14.93 18.83
N VAL A 33 2.21 15.29 19.80
CA VAL A 33 1.48 14.31 20.62
C VAL A 33 0.51 13.50 19.77
N THR A 34 -0.26 14.14 18.88
CA THR A 34 -1.17 13.44 17.96
C THR A 34 -0.40 12.48 17.03
N GLU A 35 0.73 12.92 16.48
CA GLU A 35 1.59 12.08 15.63
C GLU A 35 2.21 10.92 16.43
N ALA A 36 2.64 11.15 17.66
CA ALA A 36 3.18 10.12 18.54
C ALA A 36 2.10 9.07 18.91
N SER A 37 0.87 9.51 19.19
CA SER A 37 -0.26 8.59 19.40
C SER A 37 -0.56 7.76 18.15
N ARG A 38 -0.53 8.36 16.95
CA ARG A 38 -0.68 7.62 15.68
C ARG A 38 0.44 6.60 15.48
N HIS A 39 1.70 6.98 15.72
CA HIS A 39 2.84 6.06 15.63
C HIS A 39 2.74 4.91 16.65
N MET A 40 2.19 5.17 17.84
CA MET A 40 1.96 4.15 18.84
C MET A 40 0.89 3.15 18.39
N GLU A 41 -0.22 3.63 17.81
CA GLU A 41 -1.24 2.76 17.21
C GLU A 41 -0.66 1.89 16.09
N GLU A 42 0.20 2.47 15.25
CA GLU A 42 0.94 1.73 14.21
C GLU A 42 1.84 0.64 14.80
N TYR A 43 2.61 0.97 15.84
CA TYR A 43 3.48 0.03 16.54
C TYR A 43 2.69 -1.15 17.14
N CYS A 44 1.61 -0.85 17.87
CA CYS A 44 0.77 -1.87 18.47
C CYS A 44 0.14 -2.81 17.43
N LEU A 45 -0.20 -2.30 16.24
CA LEU A 45 -0.74 -3.10 15.14
C LEU A 45 0.34 -3.93 14.44
N ALA A 46 1.54 -3.40 14.27
CA ALA A 46 2.67 -4.16 13.74
C ALA A 46 3.06 -5.33 14.65
N TRP A 47 2.86 -5.16 15.96
CA TRP A 47 3.21 -6.14 17.00
C TRP A 47 2.02 -7.00 17.47
N ALA A 48 0.81 -6.81 16.94
CA ALA A 48 -0.34 -7.63 17.28
C ALA A 48 -0.09 -9.09 16.86
N PRO A 49 -0.44 -10.08 17.69
CA PRO A 49 -0.29 -11.49 17.35
C PRO A 49 -0.97 -11.78 16.02
N SER A 50 -0.26 -12.52 15.17
CA SER A 50 -0.66 -12.82 13.80
C SER A 50 -2.08 -13.34 13.73
N SER A 51 -2.81 -12.80 12.77
CA SER A 51 -4.15 -13.25 12.42
C SER A 51 -4.20 -14.76 12.12
N PRO A 52 -5.34 -15.44 12.30
CA PRO A 52 -5.55 -16.81 11.84
C PRO A 52 -5.43 -17.01 10.31
N TRP A 53 -5.28 -15.95 9.51
CA TRP A 53 -5.01 -16.06 8.08
C TRP A 53 -3.53 -16.40 7.83
N PRO A 54 -3.21 -17.39 6.98
CA PRO A 54 -1.82 -17.72 6.65
C PRO A 54 -1.19 -16.57 5.85
N VAL A 55 -0.55 -15.63 6.55
CA VAL A 55 0.29 -14.60 5.95
C VAL A 55 1.57 -15.28 5.46
N ARG A 56 1.73 -15.37 4.15
CA ARG A 56 2.98 -15.80 3.51
C ARG A 56 3.82 -14.57 3.21
N HIS A 57 5.14 -14.70 3.31
CA HIS A 57 6.11 -13.66 2.98
C HIS A 57 6.98 -14.13 1.80
N PRO A 58 6.58 -13.89 0.55
CA PRO A 58 7.41 -14.20 -0.61
C PRO A 58 8.63 -13.27 -0.65
N THR A 59 9.82 -13.85 -0.79
CA THR A 59 11.10 -13.12 -0.95
C THR A 59 11.38 -12.71 -2.40
N SER A 60 10.68 -13.31 -3.36
CA SER A 60 10.78 -13.02 -4.79
C SER A 60 9.41 -13.00 -5.43
N TRP A 61 9.26 -12.21 -6.51
CA TRP A 61 8.03 -12.16 -7.27
C TRP A 61 7.76 -13.52 -7.93
N SER A 62 6.48 -13.89 -8.04
CA SER A 62 6.06 -15.18 -8.58
C SER A 62 4.78 -15.05 -9.39
N LEU A 63 4.60 -15.93 -10.36
CA LEU A 63 3.34 -16.02 -11.09
C LEU A 63 2.21 -16.57 -10.20
N PRO A 64 0.98 -16.04 -10.33
CA PRO A 64 -0.18 -16.65 -9.71
C PRO A 64 -0.53 -17.99 -10.37
N LEU A 65 -1.40 -18.77 -9.74
CA LEU A 65 -1.96 -19.98 -10.34
C LEU A 65 -2.82 -19.64 -11.57
N PRO A 66 -3.03 -20.60 -12.49
CA PRO A 66 -3.88 -20.40 -13.66
C PRO A 66 -5.27 -19.85 -13.31
N ASN A 67 -5.76 -18.89 -14.10
CA ASN A 67 -7.03 -18.18 -13.89
C ASN A 67 -7.13 -17.39 -12.58
N ILE A 68 -5.99 -17.03 -11.97
CA ILE A 68 -5.94 -16.13 -10.82
C ILE A 68 -5.17 -14.87 -11.22
N PHE A 69 -5.68 -13.71 -10.84
CA PHE A 69 -5.07 -12.42 -11.10
C PHE A 69 -4.33 -11.94 -9.84
N LYS A 70 -3.03 -11.67 -9.98
CA LYS A 70 -2.23 -11.08 -8.91
C LYS A 70 -2.35 -9.56 -8.97
N VAL A 71 -2.74 -8.95 -7.86
CA VAL A 71 -3.01 -7.51 -7.76
C VAL A 71 -2.11 -6.86 -6.72
N ASN A 72 -1.11 -6.13 -7.19
CA ASN A 72 -0.22 -5.32 -6.37
C ASN A 72 -0.81 -3.93 -6.16
N THR A 73 -0.81 -3.42 -4.92
CA THR A 73 -1.32 -2.08 -4.59
C THR A 73 -0.37 -1.34 -3.65
N ASP A 74 -0.28 -0.02 -3.82
CA ASP A 74 0.59 0.85 -3.01
C ASP A 74 -0.01 2.25 -2.87
N GLY A 75 0.18 2.86 -1.69
CA GLY A 75 -0.19 4.24 -1.39
C GLY A 75 1.02 5.10 -1.03
N ALA A 76 1.28 6.16 -1.80
CA ALA A 76 2.42 7.05 -1.57
C ALA A 76 1.97 8.44 -1.11
N VAL A 77 2.56 8.97 -0.05
CA VAL A 77 2.50 10.42 0.24
C VAL A 77 3.45 11.15 -0.72
N LEU A 78 2.96 12.21 -1.38
CA LEU A 78 3.67 12.93 -2.44
C LEU A 78 4.06 14.35 -2.01
N GLY A 79 5.22 14.80 -2.47
CA GLY A 79 5.81 16.09 -2.11
C GLY A 79 6.62 16.08 -0.81
N ARG A 80 7.44 17.12 -0.61
CA ARG A 80 8.40 17.21 0.51
C ARG A 80 7.85 17.91 1.76
N LEU A 81 6.75 18.65 1.63
CA LEU A 81 6.02 19.32 2.70
C LEU A 81 4.57 19.53 2.23
N ASP A 82 3.61 18.99 2.98
CA ASP A 82 2.31 19.59 3.34
C ASP A 82 1.35 20.04 2.23
N LYS A 83 1.64 19.80 0.94
CA LYS A 83 0.70 20.11 -0.16
C LYS A 83 -0.50 19.15 -0.22
N GLY A 84 -0.59 18.21 0.73
CA GLY A 84 -1.71 17.27 0.85
C GLY A 84 -1.95 16.45 -0.41
N ARG A 85 -0.88 16.05 -1.10
CA ARG A 85 -0.99 15.20 -2.30
C ARG A 85 -0.54 13.80 -1.97
N CYS A 86 -1.31 12.84 -2.43
CA CYS A 86 -1.05 11.43 -2.28
C CYS A 86 -1.24 10.74 -3.63
N GLY A 87 -0.64 9.58 -3.78
CA GLY A 87 -0.69 8.78 -4.99
C GLY A 87 -1.10 7.35 -4.66
N ILE A 88 -1.83 6.75 -5.57
CA ILE A 88 -2.21 5.34 -5.55
C ILE A 88 -1.64 4.69 -6.79
N GLY A 89 -1.03 3.52 -6.61
CA GLY A 89 -0.61 2.64 -7.67
C GLY A 89 -1.28 1.28 -7.55
N VAL A 90 -1.78 0.74 -8.66
CA VAL A 90 -2.31 -0.62 -8.75
C VAL A 90 -1.75 -1.28 -10.00
N VAL A 91 -1.30 -2.54 -9.89
CA VAL A 91 -0.83 -3.36 -11.01
C VAL A 91 -1.48 -4.73 -10.92
N ILE A 92 -2.04 -5.21 -12.02
CA ILE A 92 -2.74 -6.49 -12.11
C ILE A 92 -2.06 -7.35 -13.17
N HIS A 93 -1.64 -8.55 -12.79
CA HIS A 93 -1.02 -9.55 -13.66
C HIS A 93 -1.89 -10.80 -13.78
N ASN A 94 -1.86 -11.44 -14.95
CA ASN A 94 -2.37 -12.81 -15.12
C ASN A 94 -1.31 -13.87 -14.75
N ASP A 95 -1.69 -15.14 -14.94
CA ASP A 95 -0.86 -16.34 -14.71
C ASP A 95 0.35 -16.46 -15.66
N LYS A 96 0.43 -15.61 -16.69
CA LYS A 96 1.57 -15.51 -17.61
C LYS A 96 2.45 -14.30 -17.33
N GLY A 97 2.15 -13.52 -16.29
CA GLY A 97 2.89 -12.30 -15.94
C GLY A 97 2.59 -11.13 -16.87
N GLN A 98 1.53 -11.22 -17.68
CA GLN A 98 1.10 -10.13 -18.54
C GLN A 98 0.24 -9.16 -17.73
N ILE A 99 0.42 -7.87 -18.00
CA ILE A 99 -0.38 -6.81 -17.39
C ILE A 99 -1.81 -6.92 -17.91
N MET A 100 -2.77 -7.11 -17.01
CA MET A 100 -4.20 -7.04 -17.31
C MET A 100 -4.76 -5.64 -17.01
N GLY A 101 -4.14 -4.94 -16.07
CA GLY A 101 -4.51 -3.58 -15.73
C GLY A 101 -3.44 -2.89 -14.90
N ALA A 102 -3.21 -1.61 -15.14
CA ALA A 102 -2.39 -0.76 -14.30
C ALA A 102 -3.11 0.57 -14.06
N LEU A 103 -2.94 1.15 -12.87
CA LEU A 103 -3.57 2.41 -12.50
C LEU A 103 -2.61 3.25 -11.67
N SER A 104 -2.53 4.53 -12.02
CA SER A 104 -1.93 5.58 -11.21
C SER A 104 -2.97 6.65 -10.95
N LYS A 105 -3.19 7.02 -9.69
CA LYS A 105 -4.20 7.99 -9.30
C LYS A 105 -3.68 8.98 -8.26
N ARG A 106 -3.90 10.26 -8.51
CA ARG A 106 -3.60 11.37 -7.62
C ARG A 106 -4.77 11.65 -6.69
N ILE A 107 -4.48 11.86 -5.43
CA ILE A 107 -5.40 12.35 -4.40
C ILE A 107 -4.90 13.71 -3.92
N THR A 108 -5.78 14.71 -3.91
CA THR A 108 -5.46 16.10 -3.55
C THR A 108 -5.88 16.47 -2.12
N TYR A 109 -5.98 15.47 -1.24
CA TYR A 109 -6.27 15.64 0.18
C TYR A 109 -5.11 15.10 1.02
N PRO A 110 -4.78 15.76 2.15
CA PRO A 110 -3.69 15.34 3.03
C PRO A 110 -4.07 14.07 3.77
N LEU A 111 -3.68 12.93 3.21
CA LEU A 111 -3.77 11.62 3.85
C LEU A 111 -2.40 11.24 4.42
N GLY A 112 -2.39 10.62 5.61
CA GLY A 112 -1.20 9.97 6.13
C GLY A 112 -0.91 8.68 5.37
N ALA A 113 0.25 8.08 5.65
CA ALA A 113 0.68 6.83 5.01
C ALA A 113 -0.38 5.72 5.17
N MET A 114 -0.98 5.61 6.35
CA MET A 114 -2.00 4.60 6.59
C MET A 114 -3.30 4.86 5.81
N GLU A 115 -3.77 6.10 5.78
CA GLU A 115 -4.99 6.44 5.06
C GLU A 115 -4.84 6.27 3.55
N ILE A 116 -3.68 6.61 2.97
CA ILE A 116 -3.45 6.42 1.55
C ILE A 116 -3.35 4.95 1.17
N GLU A 117 -2.74 4.11 2.01
CA GLU A 117 -2.68 2.66 1.82
C GLU A 117 -4.09 2.02 1.87
N ALA A 118 -4.92 2.42 2.84
CA ALA A 118 -6.31 1.98 2.91
C ALA A 118 -7.12 2.43 1.67
N LYS A 119 -6.83 3.63 1.14
CA LYS A 119 -7.46 4.13 -0.09
C LYS A 119 -6.95 3.43 -1.35
N ALA A 120 -5.68 3.05 -1.39
CA ALA A 120 -5.12 2.26 -2.48
C ALA A 120 -5.85 0.91 -2.58
N LEU A 121 -6.09 0.25 -1.43
CA LEU A 121 -6.87 -0.97 -1.36
C LEU A 121 -8.32 -0.80 -1.86
N ASP A 122 -9.00 0.28 -1.46
CA ASP A 122 -10.36 0.59 -1.92
C ASP A 122 -10.40 0.82 -3.45
N CYS A 123 -9.41 1.58 -3.96
CA CYS A 123 -9.27 1.86 -5.39
C CYS A 123 -9.00 0.57 -6.17
N MET A 124 -8.13 -0.29 -5.66
CA MET A 124 -7.84 -1.60 -6.23
C MET A 124 -9.10 -2.46 -6.32
N ALA A 125 -9.90 -2.54 -5.25
CA ALA A 125 -11.12 -3.35 -5.25
C ALA A 125 -12.11 -2.88 -6.31
N ILE A 126 -12.25 -1.56 -6.51
CA ILE A 126 -13.11 -0.98 -7.55
C ILE A 126 -12.53 -1.26 -8.95
N PHE A 127 -11.25 -0.99 -9.15
CA PHE A 127 -10.60 -1.10 -10.46
C PHE A 127 -10.64 -2.55 -10.97
N THR A 128 -10.23 -3.50 -10.13
CA THR A 128 -10.21 -4.92 -10.48
C THR A 128 -11.62 -5.45 -10.78
N TRP A 129 -12.63 -4.97 -10.04
CA TRP A 129 -14.03 -5.32 -10.29
C TRP A 129 -14.53 -4.80 -11.65
N VAL A 130 -14.19 -3.55 -12.01
CA VAL A 130 -14.58 -2.94 -13.29
C VAL A 130 -13.95 -3.66 -14.48
N LEU A 131 -12.75 -4.24 -14.31
CA LEU A 131 -12.10 -5.06 -15.33
C LEU A 131 -12.70 -6.48 -15.45
N GLY A 132 -13.68 -6.86 -14.62
CA GLY A 132 -14.30 -8.19 -14.67
C GLY A 132 -13.40 -9.31 -14.14
N LEU A 133 -12.39 -8.98 -13.33
CA LEU A 133 -11.43 -9.93 -12.79
C LEU A 133 -11.89 -10.34 -11.39
N HIS A 134 -12.38 -11.55 -11.23
CA HIS A 134 -13.11 -11.96 -10.01
C HIS A 134 -12.39 -12.99 -9.13
N GLU A 135 -11.26 -13.53 -9.59
CA GLU A 135 -10.42 -14.49 -8.88
C GLU A 135 -9.04 -13.85 -8.61
N ILE A 136 -8.82 -13.32 -7.41
CA ILE A 136 -7.68 -12.43 -7.14
C ILE A 136 -6.76 -12.89 -6.00
N ILE A 137 -5.48 -12.56 -6.11
CA ILE A 137 -4.53 -12.53 -4.99
C ILE A 137 -4.11 -11.08 -4.81
N LEU A 138 -4.50 -10.48 -3.69
CA LEU A 138 -4.07 -9.15 -3.30
C LEU A 138 -2.69 -9.20 -2.65
N GLU A 139 -1.77 -8.38 -3.14
CA GLU A 139 -0.46 -8.16 -2.56
C GLU A 139 -0.26 -6.67 -2.20
N SER A 140 0.22 -6.42 -0.99
CA SER A 140 0.64 -5.10 -0.51
C SER A 140 1.88 -5.28 0.36
N ASP A 141 2.77 -4.30 0.35
CA ASP A 141 3.98 -4.27 1.17
C ASP A 141 3.72 -3.72 2.59
N THR A 142 2.50 -3.22 2.84
CA THR A 142 2.13 -2.60 4.10
C THR A 142 1.32 -3.56 4.95
N GLN A 143 1.89 -3.93 6.10
CA GLN A 143 1.27 -4.80 7.11
C GLN A 143 -0.10 -4.26 7.56
N VAL A 144 -0.29 -2.93 7.59
CA VAL A 144 -1.55 -2.30 8.00
C VAL A 144 -2.72 -2.65 7.07
N VAL A 145 -2.50 -2.78 5.76
CA VAL A 145 -3.57 -3.10 4.80
C VAL A 145 -4.09 -4.52 5.02
N ILE A 146 -3.18 -5.45 5.31
CA ILE A 146 -3.51 -6.87 5.46
C ILE A 146 -4.05 -7.16 6.87
N HIS A 147 -3.50 -6.52 7.90
CA HIS A 147 -4.06 -6.60 9.26
C HIS A 147 -5.43 -5.90 9.36
N ALA A 148 -5.67 -4.84 8.59
CA ALA A 148 -6.97 -4.19 8.53
C ALA A 148 -8.05 -5.11 7.93
N ILE A 149 -7.68 -5.96 6.96
CA ILE A 149 -8.53 -7.02 6.44
C ILE A 149 -8.76 -8.10 7.54
N ALA A 150 -7.74 -8.40 8.33
CA ALA A 150 -7.76 -9.45 9.36
C ALA A 150 -8.58 -9.16 10.63
N GLY A 151 -8.80 -7.90 11.04
CA GLY A 151 -9.73 -7.63 12.15
C GLY A 151 -9.61 -6.28 12.83
N THR A 152 -8.40 -5.86 13.19
CA THR A 152 -8.20 -4.65 14.01
C THR A 152 -7.51 -3.57 13.20
N HIS A 153 -8.11 -2.39 13.14
CA HIS A 153 -7.56 -1.24 12.42
C HIS A 153 -7.89 0.06 13.17
N PRO A 154 -7.05 1.11 13.02
CA PRO A 154 -7.27 2.39 13.68
C PRO A 154 -8.59 3.02 13.29
N ALA A 155 -9.08 3.91 14.14
CA ALA A 155 -10.33 4.61 13.89
C ALA A 155 -10.29 5.45 12.60
N SER A 156 -9.12 5.97 12.22
CA SER A 156 -8.96 6.82 11.03
C SER A 156 -9.26 6.10 9.71
N VAL A 157 -8.91 4.81 9.59
CA VAL A 157 -9.08 4.03 8.35
C VAL A 157 -10.28 3.08 8.37
N ARG A 158 -10.87 2.84 9.55
CA ARG A 158 -12.01 1.92 9.74
C ARG A 158 -13.13 2.07 8.68
N PRO A 159 -13.65 3.26 8.38
CA PRO A 159 -14.75 3.39 7.42
C PRO A 159 -14.36 2.93 6.02
N VAL A 160 -13.14 3.26 5.58
CA VAL A 160 -12.61 2.88 4.27
C VAL A 160 -12.44 1.36 4.22
N ILE A 161 -11.78 0.77 5.22
CA ILE A 161 -11.55 -0.68 5.30
C ILE A 161 -12.84 -1.47 5.33
N THR A 162 -13.84 -1.06 6.14
CA THR A 162 -15.15 -1.72 6.17
C THR A 162 -15.81 -1.66 4.79
N GLY A 163 -15.82 -0.49 4.15
CA GLY A 163 -16.35 -0.33 2.80
C GLY A 163 -15.60 -1.16 1.75
N THR A 164 -14.28 -1.35 1.91
CA THR A 164 -13.46 -2.16 1.01
C THR A 164 -13.73 -3.65 1.21
N LYS A 165 -13.87 -4.13 2.46
CA LYS A 165 -14.24 -5.52 2.76
C LYS A 165 -15.55 -5.91 2.09
N THR A 166 -16.56 -5.03 2.12
CA THR A 166 -17.84 -5.26 1.42
C THR A 166 -17.71 -5.33 -0.10
N LYS A 167 -16.72 -4.66 -0.70
CA LYS A 167 -16.45 -4.77 -2.15
C LYS A 167 -15.75 -6.08 -2.46
N ILE A 168 -14.67 -6.38 -1.73
CA ILE A 168 -13.85 -7.58 -1.92
C ILE A 168 -14.68 -8.86 -1.66
N SER A 169 -15.64 -8.84 -0.74
CA SER A 169 -16.51 -10.00 -0.49
C SER A 169 -17.41 -10.39 -1.67
N LYS A 170 -17.50 -9.56 -2.71
CA LYS A 170 -18.25 -9.87 -3.94
C LYS A 170 -17.43 -10.63 -4.98
N PHE A 171 -16.10 -10.66 -4.83
CA PHE A 171 -15.23 -11.43 -5.70
C PHE A 171 -15.52 -12.92 -5.54
N ARG A 172 -15.38 -13.69 -6.63
CA ARG A 172 -15.62 -15.14 -6.61
C ARG A 172 -14.61 -15.86 -5.74
N SER A 173 -13.36 -15.42 -5.77
CA SER A 173 -12.29 -15.89 -4.91
C SER A 173 -11.31 -14.75 -4.64
N TRP A 174 -10.86 -14.60 -3.40
CA TRP A 174 -9.82 -13.65 -3.06
C TRP A 174 -8.96 -14.15 -1.89
N THR A 175 -7.69 -13.80 -1.92
CA THR A 175 -6.76 -13.95 -0.79
C THR A 175 -5.89 -12.70 -0.67
N ALA A 176 -5.26 -12.47 0.48
CA ALA A 176 -4.35 -11.36 0.70
C ALA A 176 -3.00 -11.85 1.23
N MET A 177 -1.90 -11.30 0.73
CA MET A 177 -0.53 -11.68 1.07
C MET A 177 0.37 -10.47 1.28
N ILE A 178 1.22 -10.49 2.32
CA ILE A 178 2.23 -9.44 2.53
C ILE A 178 3.38 -9.75 1.58
N THR A 179 3.69 -8.81 0.71
CA THR A 179 4.79 -8.95 -0.23
C THR A 179 5.96 -8.05 0.19
N SER A 180 7.18 -8.37 -0.26
CA SER A 180 8.32 -7.48 -0.01
C SER A 180 8.21 -6.21 -0.86
N ARG A 181 8.82 -5.10 -0.41
CA ARG A 181 8.87 -3.85 -1.19
C ARG A 181 9.40 -4.03 -2.62
N ASN A 182 10.36 -4.94 -2.78
CA ASN A 182 10.92 -5.27 -4.09
C ASN A 182 9.85 -5.89 -5.01
N CYS A 183 9.03 -6.79 -4.47
CA CYS A 183 7.93 -7.42 -5.23
C CYS A 183 6.73 -6.49 -5.44
N ASN A 184 6.62 -5.39 -4.70
CA ASN A 184 5.60 -4.35 -4.87
C ASN A 184 6.09 -3.12 -5.66
N SER A 185 7.32 -3.16 -6.20
CA SER A 185 7.99 -1.98 -6.75
C SER A 185 7.23 -1.35 -7.92
N ALA A 186 6.56 -2.15 -8.76
CA ALA A 186 5.76 -1.62 -9.86
C ALA A 186 4.56 -0.78 -9.36
N ALA A 187 3.83 -1.26 -8.35
CA ALA A 187 2.74 -0.50 -7.74
C ALA A 187 3.27 0.78 -7.07
N HIS A 188 4.41 0.69 -6.37
CA HIS A 188 5.04 1.86 -5.76
C HIS A 188 5.44 2.92 -6.80
N LEU A 189 6.04 2.51 -7.92
CA LEU A 189 6.40 3.41 -9.01
C LEU A 189 5.16 4.12 -9.58
N LEU A 190 4.03 3.42 -9.75
CA LEU A 190 2.77 4.03 -10.17
C LEU A 190 2.20 4.99 -9.12
N ALA A 191 2.30 4.66 -7.84
CA ALA A 191 1.87 5.55 -6.77
C ALA A 191 2.68 6.86 -6.78
N ARG A 192 4.00 6.77 -7.02
CA ARG A 192 4.89 7.93 -7.16
C ARG A 192 4.65 8.71 -8.46
N PHE A 193 4.36 8.02 -9.56
CA PHE A 193 4.01 8.64 -10.84
C PHE A 193 2.77 9.53 -10.75
N ALA A 194 1.90 9.30 -9.76
CA ALA A 194 0.74 10.15 -9.54
C ALA A 194 1.08 11.63 -9.27
N ASP A 195 2.32 11.98 -8.91
CA ASP A 195 2.72 13.39 -8.70
C ASP A 195 2.73 14.20 -9.99
N VAL A 196 2.95 13.54 -11.14
CA VAL A 196 3.08 14.20 -12.45
C VAL A 196 1.83 14.11 -13.33
N ILE A 197 0.80 13.40 -12.89
CA ILE A 197 -0.50 13.32 -13.60
C ILE A 197 -1.55 14.26 -12.98
N SER A 198 -2.64 14.52 -13.71
CA SER A 198 -3.70 15.44 -13.28
C SER A 198 -4.72 14.82 -12.32
N ASP A 199 -5.13 13.58 -12.55
CA ASP A 199 -6.13 12.90 -11.72
C ASP A 199 -5.88 11.38 -11.73
N CYS A 200 -6.23 10.71 -12.81
CA CYS A 200 -6.10 9.26 -12.92
C CYS A 200 -5.63 8.88 -14.32
N THR A 201 -4.76 7.89 -14.39
CA THR A 201 -4.34 7.25 -15.64
C THR A 201 -4.42 5.75 -15.45
N ASN A 202 -5.04 5.06 -16.39
CA ASN A 202 -5.13 3.60 -16.39
C ASN A 202 -4.64 3.05 -17.73
N TRP A 203 -4.14 1.83 -17.68
CA TRP A 203 -3.71 1.04 -18.82
C TRP A 203 -4.42 -0.31 -18.69
N VAL A 204 -5.03 -0.78 -19.77
CA VAL A 204 -5.76 -2.05 -19.83
C VAL A 204 -5.08 -2.89 -20.88
N GLU A 205 -4.63 -4.08 -20.49
CA GLU A 205 -3.84 -4.98 -21.36
C GLU A 205 -2.61 -4.31 -22.00
N ASP A 206 -2.06 -3.28 -21.35
CA ASP A 206 -0.91 -2.51 -21.80
C ASP A 206 0.02 -2.19 -20.62
N THR A 207 1.32 -2.12 -20.88
CA THR A 207 2.36 -1.91 -19.87
C THR A 207 2.77 -0.44 -19.83
N PRO A 208 2.50 0.28 -18.72
CA PRO A 208 2.94 1.67 -18.57
C PRO A 208 4.47 1.77 -18.71
N PRO A 209 5.00 2.73 -19.49
CA PRO A 209 6.45 2.88 -19.68
C PRO A 209 7.23 3.03 -18.36
N ILE A 210 6.60 3.65 -17.34
CA ILE A 210 7.21 3.88 -16.02
C ILE A 210 7.45 2.59 -15.22
N ILE A 211 6.75 1.49 -15.54
CA ILE A 211 6.95 0.19 -14.87
C ILE A 211 7.48 -0.89 -15.81
N ALA A 212 7.69 -0.61 -17.10
CA ALA A 212 8.08 -1.62 -18.08
C ALA A 212 9.34 -2.40 -17.70
N SER A 213 10.39 -1.69 -17.24
CA SER A 213 11.62 -2.32 -16.78
C SER A 213 11.44 -3.17 -15.52
N GLN A 214 10.54 -2.77 -14.63
CA GLN A 214 10.24 -3.53 -13.42
C GLN A 214 9.48 -4.80 -13.74
N VAL A 215 8.47 -4.72 -14.62
CA VAL A 215 7.70 -5.88 -15.07
C VAL A 215 8.61 -6.88 -15.81
N GLU A 216 9.51 -6.39 -16.66
CA GLU A 216 10.50 -7.23 -17.34
C GLU A 216 11.44 -7.92 -16.34
N PHE A 217 11.94 -7.17 -15.34
CA PHE A 217 12.76 -7.74 -14.26
C PHE A 217 12.01 -8.82 -13.47
N ASP A 218 10.75 -8.60 -13.12
CA ASP A 218 9.95 -9.56 -12.37
C ASP A 218 9.74 -10.85 -13.17
N VAL A 219 9.50 -10.75 -14.49
CA VAL A 219 9.35 -11.89 -15.40
C VAL A 219 10.67 -12.65 -15.60
N LEU A 220 11.79 -11.95 -15.79
CA LEU A 220 13.10 -12.59 -16.00
C LEU A 220 13.57 -13.37 -14.77
N ASN A 221 13.26 -12.88 -13.57
CA ASN A 221 13.69 -13.53 -12.33
C ASN A 221 12.84 -14.74 -11.92
N LEU A 222 11.71 -15.01 -12.60
CA LEU A 222 10.94 -16.24 -12.42
C LEU A 222 11.76 -17.50 -12.76
N GLY A 223 12.68 -17.39 -13.73
CA GLY A 223 13.48 -18.52 -14.22
C GLY A 223 14.69 -18.89 -13.34
N SER A 224 14.95 -18.12 -12.28
CA SER A 224 16.13 -18.25 -11.41
C SER A 224 15.83 -18.80 -10.01
N ALA A 225 14.59 -19.20 -9.73
CA ALA A 225 14.27 -19.89 -8.48
C ALA A 225 14.92 -21.30 -8.51
N PRO A 226 15.76 -21.67 -7.53
CA PRO A 226 16.31 -23.02 -7.48
C PRO A 226 15.17 -24.02 -7.29
N VAL A 227 15.12 -25.01 -8.19
CA VAL A 227 14.25 -26.20 -8.11
C VAL A 227 14.57 -26.99 -6.85
#